data_AF-N8WAQ0-F1
#
_entry.id   AF-N8WAQ0-F1
#
_cell.length_a   1.000
_cell.length_b   1.000
_cell.length_c   1.000
_cell.angle_alpha   90.00
_cell.angle_beta   90.00
_cell.angle_gamma   90.00
#
_symmetry.space_group_name_H-M   'P 1'
#
loop_
_entity.id
_entity.type
_entity.pdbx_description
1 polymer ?
#
loop_
_entity_poly.entity_id
_entity_poly.type
_entity_poly.pdbx_seq_one_letter_code
_entity_poly.pdbx_strand_id
1 'polypeptide(L)'
;MATNWSAILSNANSLADILMILRKVLASLDTKVDITTIDEAIEEINALKDDVEAQIKHFNEVLEQIRADLDGAIEGLAEAIEIAAAAGAGANGWTDLLIVTEDGRTQRALNRDFIERFKTIPYENQLWQGALTAWQMGHALSVDTTQRKQIPAGITHARAGFADGTTIFHVNGTYEQDAMRIQRNATTTSTAEHTFVINLSFDEAKYLFGNTCCLAWYMFKGSDYQATDINVKILGSDELEQPILRPDGLYSNSNTVIKSEDFNIESRDQDNPFSLVFALPSHFTQIAVLFTIKFINEVAGANDYLEFEGIQLTQTNKYVRTLKLQKYDIMQKALSRYQTTYPYGAPRGVQTEQGAIQMIALNSNINWAFAQNIKFSPVMLMAPQFLFQSPTSGTESRFLDKSADPPININGLAYNLSESGVTITNSVAAVAGHRYLCHWTAQVIF
;
A
#
# COMPACT_ATOMS: atom_id res chain seq x y z
N MET A 1 -51.37 -87.60 -48.41
CA MET A 1 -52.54 -88.46 -48.67
C MET A 1 -53.05 -88.98 -47.34
N ALA A 2 -54.23 -88.55 -46.91
CA ALA A 2 -54.79 -89.02 -45.65
C ALA A 2 -55.11 -90.53 -45.80
N THR A 3 -54.30 -91.36 -45.16
CA THR A 3 -54.53 -92.80 -45.10
C THR A 3 -55.90 -93.03 -44.47
N ASN A 4 -56.81 -93.68 -45.20
CA ASN A 4 -58.18 -93.92 -44.74
C ASN A 4 -58.17 -94.95 -43.60
N TRP A 5 -57.91 -94.47 -42.39
CA TRP A 5 -57.69 -95.28 -41.21
C TRP A 5 -58.91 -96.15 -40.87
N SER A 6 -60.13 -95.68 -41.17
CA SER A 6 -61.34 -96.48 -40.96
C SER A 6 -61.38 -97.70 -41.87
N ALA A 7 -60.92 -97.58 -43.12
CA ALA A 7 -60.79 -98.72 -44.04
C ALA A 7 -59.67 -99.68 -43.66
N ILE A 8 -58.57 -99.18 -43.07
CA ILE A 8 -57.47 -100.02 -42.60
C ILE A 8 -57.87 -100.77 -41.32
N LEU A 9 -58.52 -100.08 -40.37
CA LEU A 9 -59.00 -100.67 -39.12
C LEU A 9 -60.15 -101.65 -39.36
N SER A 10 -61.07 -101.38 -40.30
CA SER A 10 -62.19 -102.27 -40.62
C SER A 10 -61.76 -103.58 -41.30
N ASN A 11 -60.54 -103.63 -41.83
CA ASN A 11 -59.96 -104.82 -42.46
C ASN A 11 -58.90 -105.50 -41.59
N ALA A 12 -58.63 -104.99 -40.39
CA ALA A 12 -57.69 -105.60 -39.46
C ALA A 12 -58.34 -106.82 -38.80
N ASN A 13 -58.03 -108.01 -39.32
CA ASN A 13 -58.65 -109.25 -38.88
C ASN A 13 -57.72 -110.09 -37.99
N SER A 14 -56.50 -109.63 -37.70
CA SER A 14 -55.53 -110.34 -36.87
C SER A 14 -54.76 -109.43 -35.89
N LEU A 15 -54.26 -110.02 -34.80
CA LEU A 15 -53.39 -109.34 -33.84
C LEU A 15 -52.09 -108.82 -34.48
N ALA A 16 -51.59 -109.53 -35.49
CA ALA A 16 -50.39 -109.14 -36.24
C ALA A 16 -50.62 -107.84 -37.03
N ASP A 17 -51.81 -107.68 -37.61
CA ASP A 17 -52.19 -106.44 -38.32
C ASP A 17 -52.21 -105.25 -37.36
N ILE A 18 -52.77 -105.44 -36.16
CA ILE A 18 -52.82 -104.40 -35.11
C ILE A 18 -51.41 -103.99 -34.66
N LEU A 19 -50.50 -104.95 -34.42
CA LEU A 19 -49.15 -104.65 -33.95
C LEU A 19 -48.32 -103.90 -35.00
N MET A 20 -48.49 -104.26 -36.28
CA MET A 20 -47.81 -103.59 -37.39
C MET A 20 -48.33 -102.16 -37.57
N ILE A 21 -49.64 -101.94 -37.39
CA ILE A 21 -50.24 -100.59 -37.37
C ILE A 21 -49.61 -99.76 -36.24
N LEU A 22 -49.52 -100.30 -35.01
CA LEU A 22 -48.98 -99.57 -33.86
C LEU A 22 -47.50 -99.17 -34.05
N ARG A 23 -46.66 -100.04 -34.61
CA ARG A 23 -45.25 -99.70 -34.89
C ARG A 23 -45.10 -98.56 -35.90
N LYS A 24 -45.92 -98.57 -36.96
CA LYS A 24 -45.94 -97.49 -37.95
C LYS A 24 -46.43 -96.17 -37.37
N VAL A 25 -47.43 -96.21 -36.48
CA VAL A 25 -47.90 -95.03 -35.77
C VAL A 25 -46.80 -94.47 -34.85
N LEU A 26 -46.09 -95.33 -34.10
CA LEU A 26 -45.04 -94.89 -33.17
C LEU A 26 -43.87 -94.21 -33.89
N ALA A 27 -43.35 -94.82 -34.96
CA ALA A 27 -42.25 -94.24 -35.75
C ALA A 27 -42.65 -92.92 -36.44
N SER A 28 -43.93 -92.77 -36.80
CA SER A 28 -44.46 -91.52 -37.35
C SER A 28 -44.69 -90.43 -36.29
N LEU A 29 -44.76 -90.79 -35.01
CA LEU A 29 -44.86 -89.83 -33.90
C LEU A 29 -43.48 -89.30 -33.53
N ASP A 30 -42.45 -90.15 -33.50
CA ASP A 30 -41.07 -89.78 -33.14
C ASP A 30 -40.48 -88.68 -34.05
N THR A 31 -40.66 -88.81 -35.37
CA THR A 31 -40.21 -87.79 -36.34
C THR A 31 -41.04 -86.51 -36.32
N LYS A 32 -42.28 -86.56 -35.81
CA LYS A 32 -43.13 -85.37 -35.64
C LYS A 32 -42.80 -84.60 -34.37
N VAL A 33 -42.31 -85.25 -33.32
CA VAL A 33 -41.95 -84.57 -32.07
C VAL A 33 -40.75 -83.63 -32.28
N ASP A 34 -39.71 -84.07 -32.98
CA ASP A 34 -38.53 -83.22 -33.28
C ASP A 34 -38.85 -82.03 -34.21
N ILE A 35 -39.73 -82.23 -35.20
CA ILE A 35 -40.16 -81.15 -36.10
C ILE A 35 -40.98 -80.11 -35.33
N THR A 36 -41.84 -80.55 -34.39
CA THR A 36 -42.61 -79.63 -33.54
C THR A 36 -41.69 -78.71 -32.72
N THR A 37 -40.63 -79.25 -32.11
CA THR A 37 -39.68 -78.43 -31.32
C THR A 37 -38.87 -77.46 -32.18
N ILE A 38 -38.52 -77.85 -33.42
CA ILE A 38 -37.85 -76.96 -34.38
C ILE A 38 -38.79 -75.83 -34.83
N ASP A 39 -40.06 -76.15 -35.11
CA ASP A 39 -41.06 -75.16 -35.50
C ASP A 39 -41.31 -74.15 -34.35
N GLU A 40 -41.41 -74.62 -33.11
CA GLU A 40 -41.49 -73.77 -31.90
C GLU A 40 -40.27 -72.84 -31.76
N ALA A 41 -39.05 -73.35 -31.96
CA ALA A 41 -37.84 -72.53 -31.90
C ALA A 41 -37.76 -71.50 -33.05
N ILE A 42 -38.26 -71.84 -34.24
CA ILE A 42 -38.34 -70.90 -35.37
C ILE A 42 -39.37 -69.80 -35.09
N GLU A 43 -40.50 -70.13 -34.46
CA GLU A 43 -41.49 -69.15 -34.02
C GLU A 43 -40.88 -68.18 -32.99
N GLU A 44 -40.16 -68.68 -31.99
CA GLU A 44 -39.47 -67.85 -30.99
C GLU A 44 -38.40 -66.94 -31.62
N ILE A 45 -37.61 -67.45 -32.58
CA ILE A 45 -36.59 -66.65 -33.29
C ILE A 45 -37.24 -65.53 -34.12
N ASN A 46 -38.36 -65.82 -34.80
CA ASN A 46 -39.08 -64.80 -35.56
C ASN A 46 -39.67 -63.74 -34.63
N ALA A 47 -40.24 -64.14 -33.49
CA ALA A 47 -40.71 -63.20 -32.47
C ALA A 47 -39.58 -62.32 -31.93
N LEU A 48 -38.41 -62.91 -31.64
CA LEU A 48 -37.22 -62.16 -31.18
C LEU A 48 -36.74 -61.17 -32.25
N LYS A 49 -36.75 -61.58 -33.53
CA LYS A 49 -36.37 -60.71 -34.65
C LYS A 49 -37.31 -59.50 -34.74
N ASP A 50 -38.62 -59.74 -34.66
CA ASP A 50 -39.62 -58.68 -34.72
C ASP A 50 -39.46 -57.69 -33.54
N ASP A 51 -39.20 -58.19 -32.33
CA ASP A 51 -38.91 -57.37 -31.15
C ASP A 51 -37.64 -56.52 -31.31
N VAL A 52 -36.56 -57.11 -31.85
CA VAL A 52 -35.31 -56.39 -32.11
C VAL A 52 -35.49 -55.32 -33.19
N GLU A 53 -36.22 -55.61 -34.26
CA GLU A 53 -36.55 -54.62 -35.30
C GLU A 53 -37.37 -53.46 -34.73
N ALA A 54 -38.34 -53.76 -33.85
CA ALA A 54 -39.12 -52.73 -33.15
C ALA A 54 -38.24 -51.87 -32.23
N GLN A 55 -37.31 -52.47 -31.48
CA GLN A 55 -36.38 -51.72 -30.61
C GLN A 55 -35.42 -50.84 -31.40
N ILE A 56 -34.87 -51.34 -32.51
CA ILE A 56 -33.98 -50.54 -33.39
C ILE A 56 -34.74 -49.34 -33.95
N LYS A 57 -35.99 -49.55 -34.39
CA LYS A 57 -36.83 -48.46 -34.87
C LYS A 57 -37.04 -47.41 -33.79
N HIS A 58 -37.41 -47.83 -32.57
CA HIS A 58 -37.61 -46.91 -31.46
C HIS A 58 -36.32 -46.14 -31.09
N PHE A 59 -35.16 -46.80 -31.10
CA PHE A 59 -33.88 -46.15 -30.82
C PHE A 59 -33.53 -45.07 -31.85
N ASN A 60 -33.80 -45.30 -33.13
CA ASN A 60 -33.59 -44.32 -34.18
C ASN A 60 -34.53 -43.11 -34.03
N GLU A 61 -35.80 -43.35 -33.69
CA GLU A 61 -36.77 -42.27 -33.40
C GLU A 61 -36.28 -41.39 -32.23
N VAL A 62 -35.74 -41.99 -31.17
CA VAL A 62 -35.17 -41.25 -30.03
C VAL A 62 -33.94 -40.44 -30.43
N LEU A 63 -33.05 -41.00 -31.26
CA LEU A 63 -31.87 -40.26 -31.74
C LEU A 63 -32.24 -39.07 -32.61
N GLU A 64 -33.23 -39.22 -33.49
CA GLU A 64 -33.74 -38.12 -34.30
C GLU A 64 -34.34 -37.02 -33.43
N GLN A 65 -35.09 -37.39 -32.38
CA GLN A 65 -35.64 -36.43 -31.43
C GLN A 65 -34.54 -35.68 -30.67
N ILE A 66 -33.53 -36.38 -30.13
CA ILE A 66 -32.40 -35.75 -29.42
C ILE A 66 -31.67 -34.76 -30.34
N ARG A 67 -31.46 -35.12 -31.61
CA ARG A 67 -30.82 -34.24 -32.57
C ARG A 67 -31.65 -32.99 -32.84
N ALA A 68 -32.95 -33.14 -33.04
CA ALA A 68 -33.86 -32.02 -33.24
C ALA A 68 -33.89 -31.08 -32.02
N ASP A 69 -33.91 -31.64 -30.81
CA ASP A 69 -33.89 -30.87 -29.56
C ASP A 69 -32.56 -30.11 -29.40
N LEU A 70 -31.43 -30.73 -29.75
CA LEU A 70 -30.11 -30.09 -29.68
C LEU A 70 -29.95 -28.98 -30.72
N ASP A 71 -30.35 -29.23 -31.95
CA ASP A 71 -30.31 -28.24 -33.04
C ASP A 71 -31.19 -27.03 -32.67
N GLY A 72 -32.39 -27.27 -32.13
CA GLY A 72 -33.27 -26.21 -31.64
C GLY A 72 -32.68 -25.42 -30.46
N ALA A 73 -31.99 -26.07 -29.52
CA ALA A 73 -31.34 -25.40 -28.40
C ALA A 73 -30.17 -24.51 -28.87
N ILE A 74 -29.39 -24.97 -29.86
CA ILE A 74 -28.29 -24.20 -30.45
C ILE A 74 -28.82 -22.99 -31.19
N GLU A 75 -29.88 -23.15 -31.99
CA GLU A 75 -30.54 -22.04 -32.69
C GLU A 75 -31.09 -21.01 -31.69
N GLY A 76 -31.77 -21.46 -30.62
CA GLY A 76 -32.28 -20.57 -29.59
C GLY A 76 -31.19 -19.79 -28.85
N LEU A 77 -30.03 -20.42 -28.59
CA LEU A 77 -28.87 -19.76 -28.02
C LEU A 77 -28.28 -18.70 -28.97
N ALA A 78 -28.17 -19.03 -30.25
CA ALA A 78 -27.67 -18.09 -31.26
C ALA A 78 -28.60 -16.86 -31.38
N GLU A 79 -29.91 -17.09 -31.41
CA GLU A 79 -30.90 -16.01 -31.47
C GLU A 79 -30.85 -15.12 -30.21
N ALA A 80 -30.73 -15.72 -29.02
CA ALA A 80 -30.59 -14.97 -27.77
C ALA A 80 -29.33 -14.08 -27.75
N ILE A 81 -28.21 -14.57 -28.32
CA ILE A 81 -26.97 -13.81 -28.44
C ILE A 81 -27.15 -12.63 -29.41
N GLU A 82 -27.76 -12.85 -30.57
CA GLU A 82 -28.03 -11.80 -31.55
C GLU A 82 -28.98 -10.73 -30.99
N ILE A 83 -30.04 -11.13 -30.29
CA ILE A 83 -30.95 -10.20 -29.59
C ILE A 83 -30.20 -9.39 -28.52
N ALA A 84 -29.36 -10.04 -27.72
CA ALA A 84 -28.56 -9.36 -26.70
C ALA A 84 -27.56 -8.38 -27.33
N ALA A 85 -26.91 -8.76 -28.44
CA ALA A 85 -26.01 -7.91 -29.19
C ALA A 85 -26.74 -6.69 -29.77
N ALA A 86 -27.90 -6.90 -30.41
CA ALA A 86 -28.75 -5.84 -30.96
C ALA A 86 -29.31 -4.91 -29.87
N ALA A 87 -29.62 -5.44 -28.68
CA ALA A 87 -30.00 -4.66 -27.50
C ALA A 87 -28.81 -3.92 -26.85
N GLY A 88 -27.61 -4.02 -27.42
CA GLY A 88 -26.42 -3.34 -26.95
C GLY A 88 -25.85 -3.91 -25.67
N ALA A 89 -26.05 -5.19 -25.34
CA ALA A 89 -25.51 -5.82 -24.13
C ALA A 89 -23.98 -5.66 -24.00
N GLY A 90 -23.25 -5.68 -25.13
CA GLY A 90 -21.82 -5.36 -25.17
C GLY A 90 -21.52 -3.89 -24.85
N ALA A 91 -22.30 -2.95 -25.39
CA ALA A 91 -22.17 -1.52 -25.09
C ALA A 91 -22.62 -1.16 -23.66
N ASN A 92 -23.54 -1.94 -23.08
CA ASN A 92 -24.02 -1.86 -21.70
C ASN A 92 -23.14 -2.66 -20.72
N GLY A 93 -22.03 -3.22 -21.22
CA GLY A 93 -20.97 -3.84 -20.44
C GLY A 93 -21.30 -5.20 -19.83
N TRP A 94 -22.31 -5.94 -20.27
CA TRP A 94 -22.74 -7.17 -19.57
C TRP A 94 -21.67 -8.28 -19.47
N THR A 95 -20.68 -8.26 -20.36
CA THR A 95 -19.53 -9.18 -20.36
C THR A 95 -18.68 -9.06 -19.09
N ASP A 96 -18.57 -7.89 -18.47
CA ASP A 96 -17.79 -7.69 -17.24
C ASP A 96 -18.51 -8.18 -15.96
N LEU A 97 -19.80 -8.55 -16.07
CA LEU A 97 -20.59 -9.16 -15.00
C LEU A 97 -20.52 -10.68 -14.99
N LEU A 98 -20.17 -11.28 -16.13
CA LEU A 98 -20.10 -12.74 -16.31
C LEU A 98 -18.74 -13.32 -15.94
N ILE A 99 -17.67 -12.51 -16.05
CA ILE A 99 -16.32 -12.89 -15.66
C ILE A 99 -16.19 -12.70 -14.15
N VAL A 100 -16.02 -13.81 -13.44
CA VAL A 100 -15.86 -13.86 -11.99
C VAL A 100 -14.42 -14.26 -11.65
N THR A 101 -13.79 -13.55 -10.73
CA THR A 101 -12.47 -13.90 -10.21
C THR A 101 -12.55 -15.03 -9.18
N GLU A 102 -11.40 -15.59 -8.81
CA GLU A 102 -11.30 -16.72 -7.86
C GLU A 102 -11.96 -16.42 -6.50
N ASP A 103 -11.99 -15.14 -6.11
CA ASP A 103 -12.63 -14.64 -4.89
C ASP A 103 -14.14 -14.33 -5.04
N GLY A 104 -14.75 -14.68 -6.18
CA GLY A 104 -16.18 -14.51 -6.42
C GLY A 104 -16.62 -13.10 -6.82
N ARG A 105 -15.68 -12.18 -7.07
CA ARG A 105 -15.98 -10.82 -7.54
C ARG A 105 -16.14 -10.77 -9.06
N THR A 106 -17.00 -9.87 -9.56
CA THR A 106 -17.10 -9.64 -11.02
C THR A 106 -15.97 -8.75 -11.51
N GLN A 107 -15.58 -8.88 -12.79
CA GLN A 107 -14.62 -7.98 -13.44
C GLN A 107 -15.07 -6.51 -13.34
N ARG A 108 -16.38 -6.23 -13.38
CA ARG A 108 -16.94 -4.89 -13.12
C ARG A 108 -16.61 -4.37 -11.73
N ALA A 109 -16.70 -5.22 -10.71
CA ALA A 109 -16.39 -4.81 -9.34
C ALA A 109 -14.89 -4.45 -9.20
N LEU A 110 -14.01 -5.22 -9.85
CA LEU A 110 -12.58 -4.91 -9.88
C LEU A 110 -12.26 -3.63 -10.66
N ASN A 111 -12.84 -3.46 -11.85
CA ASN A 111 -12.66 -2.26 -12.65
C ASN A 111 -13.18 -1.02 -11.91
N ARG A 112 -14.28 -1.14 -11.18
CA ARG A 112 -14.83 -0.07 -10.35
C ARG A 112 -13.89 0.28 -9.20
N ASP A 113 -13.37 -0.69 -8.45
CA ASP A 113 -12.40 -0.42 -7.39
C ASP A 113 -11.13 0.24 -7.94
N PHE A 114 -10.64 -0.24 -9.09
CA PHE A 114 -9.51 0.36 -9.78
C PHE A 114 -9.81 1.82 -10.15
N ILE A 115 -10.94 2.09 -10.81
CA ILE A 115 -11.35 3.44 -11.21
C ILE A 115 -11.58 4.34 -10.00
N GLU A 116 -12.25 3.86 -8.95
CA GLU A 116 -12.47 4.63 -7.72
C GLU A 116 -11.14 4.99 -7.05
N ARG A 117 -10.17 4.08 -7.01
CA ARG A 117 -8.82 4.38 -6.52
C ARG A 117 -8.11 5.47 -7.32
N PHE A 118 -8.38 5.60 -8.63
CA PHE A 118 -7.87 6.70 -9.45
C PHE A 118 -8.70 7.99 -9.31
N LYS A 119 -9.99 7.89 -8.95
CA LYS A 119 -10.86 9.04 -8.66
C LYS A 119 -10.64 9.63 -7.26
N THR A 120 -10.07 8.89 -6.30
CA THR A 120 -9.78 9.40 -4.95
C THR A 120 -8.48 10.19 -4.87
N ILE A 121 -7.52 9.97 -5.77
CA ILE A 121 -6.26 10.73 -5.86
C ILE A 121 -6.46 12.25 -5.77
N PRO A 122 -7.43 12.89 -6.47
CA PRO A 122 -7.65 14.33 -6.35
C PRO A 122 -8.04 14.82 -4.95
N TYR A 123 -8.52 13.94 -4.07
CA TYR A 123 -9.00 14.27 -2.72
C TYR A 123 -8.12 13.69 -1.60
N GLU A 124 -6.93 13.18 -1.89
CA GLU A 124 -5.99 12.74 -0.86
C GLU A 124 -5.04 13.87 -0.47
N ASN A 125 -4.74 13.97 0.82
CA ASN A 125 -3.71 14.88 1.30
C ASN A 125 -2.34 14.39 0.80
N GLN A 126 -1.70 15.19 -0.06
CA GLN A 126 -0.37 14.90 -0.59
C GLN A 126 0.72 15.14 0.46
N LEU A 127 0.45 15.96 1.49
CA LEU A 127 1.36 16.12 2.62
C LEU A 127 1.31 14.85 3.47
N TRP A 128 2.38 14.05 3.40
CA TRP A 128 2.43 12.76 4.06
C TRP A 128 2.32 12.81 5.59
N GLN A 129 2.59 13.95 6.20
CA GLN A 129 2.53 14.14 7.65
C GLN A 129 1.77 15.41 8.02
N GLY A 130 0.80 15.77 7.17
CA GLY A 130 -0.11 16.87 7.41
C GLY A 130 -0.92 16.77 8.70
N ALA A 131 -1.12 15.56 9.23
CA ALA A 131 -1.80 15.32 10.50
C ALA A 131 -0.86 15.29 11.72
N LEU A 132 0.44 15.52 11.53
CA LEU A 132 1.43 15.69 12.60
C LEU A 132 1.56 14.51 13.58
N THR A 133 1.13 13.30 13.19
CA THR A 133 1.04 12.11 14.07
C THR A 133 2.33 11.32 14.31
N ALA A 134 3.33 11.42 13.43
CA ALA A 134 4.61 10.73 13.53
C ALA A 134 5.74 11.59 14.09
N TRP A 135 6.11 11.36 15.37
CA TRP A 135 7.41 11.73 15.93
C TRP A 135 8.32 10.50 15.94
N GLN A 136 9.50 10.59 15.33
CA GLN A 136 10.40 9.45 15.25
C GLN A 136 11.20 9.26 16.54
N MET A 137 11.70 8.04 16.74
CA MET A 137 12.55 7.73 17.90
C MET A 137 13.74 8.70 17.95
N GLY A 138 14.25 8.98 19.15
CA GLY A 138 15.41 9.85 19.34
C GLY A 138 15.22 11.32 18.98
N HIS A 139 13.99 11.73 18.72
CA HIS A 139 13.61 13.14 18.73
C HIS A 139 12.89 13.43 20.04
N ALA A 140 13.30 14.51 20.72
CA ALA A 140 12.62 14.94 21.93
C ALA A 140 11.20 15.45 21.60
N LEU A 141 10.30 15.36 22.59
CA LEU A 141 8.97 15.97 22.51
C LEU A 141 9.05 17.50 22.49
N SER A 142 10.18 18.06 22.90
CA SER A 142 10.51 19.48 22.91
C SER A 142 11.91 19.66 22.33
N VAL A 143 12.05 20.40 21.23
CA VAL A 143 13.35 20.64 20.60
C VAL A 143 13.67 22.12 20.50
N ASP A 144 14.79 22.50 21.10
CA ASP A 144 15.34 23.85 21.01
C ASP A 144 16.01 24.08 19.65
N THR A 145 15.72 25.26 19.09
CA THR A 145 16.12 25.63 17.73
C THR A 145 17.13 26.77 17.79
N THR A 146 18.41 26.43 17.67
CA THR A 146 19.56 27.37 17.57
C THR A 146 20.28 27.27 16.23
N GLN A 147 19.75 26.42 15.36
CA GLN A 147 20.23 26.12 14.01
C GLN A 147 19.04 25.51 13.27
N ARG A 148 19.17 25.29 11.96
CA ARG A 148 18.17 24.54 11.19
C ARG A 148 17.95 23.16 11.81
N LYS A 149 16.70 22.79 12.05
CA LYS A 149 16.32 21.48 12.59
C LYS A 149 15.35 20.78 11.64
N GLN A 150 15.62 19.50 11.38
CA GLN A 150 14.60 18.61 10.84
C GLN A 150 13.69 18.20 11.99
N ILE A 151 12.44 18.63 11.92
CA ILE A 151 11.38 18.18 12.81
C ILE A 151 10.81 16.90 12.17
N PRO A 152 10.67 15.81 12.94
CA PRO A 152 9.95 14.62 12.51
C PRO A 152 8.48 15.00 12.40
N ALA A 153 8.19 15.54 11.23
CA ALA A 153 6.89 15.81 10.66
C ALA A 153 7.02 16.04 9.13
N GLY A 154 8.20 15.77 8.57
CA GLY A 154 8.58 16.27 7.24
C GLY A 154 8.82 17.76 7.17
N ILE A 155 9.02 18.39 8.33
CA ILE A 155 9.14 19.84 8.47
C ILE A 155 10.59 20.19 8.77
N THR A 156 11.13 21.16 8.06
CA THR A 156 12.39 21.80 8.42
C THR A 156 12.09 23.16 9.00
N HIS A 157 12.67 23.50 10.15
CA HIS A 157 12.49 24.81 10.79
C HIS A 157 13.82 25.53 10.98
N ALA A 158 13.78 26.85 10.85
CA ALA A 158 14.84 27.75 11.25
C ALA A 158 14.28 29.09 11.73
N ARG A 159 15.09 29.85 12.45
CA ARG A 159 14.84 31.27 12.72
C ARG A 159 15.75 32.13 11.86
N ALA A 160 15.30 33.33 11.51
CA ALA A 160 16.12 34.31 10.82
C ALA A 160 17.42 34.54 11.62
N GLY A 161 18.57 34.36 10.98
CA GLY A 161 19.88 34.47 11.63
C GLY A 161 20.18 33.39 12.69
N PHE A 162 19.41 32.30 12.74
CA PHE A 162 19.52 31.23 13.75
C PHE A 162 19.45 31.71 15.21
N ALA A 163 18.63 32.73 15.46
CA ALA A 163 18.37 33.23 16.81
C ALA A 163 17.84 32.13 17.76
N ASP A 164 18.19 32.21 19.04
CA ASP A 164 17.88 31.23 20.09
C ASP A 164 16.60 31.55 20.90
N GLY A 165 16.26 30.68 21.87
CA GLY A 165 15.09 30.90 22.72
C GLY A 165 13.77 30.49 22.06
N THR A 166 13.77 29.39 21.31
CA THR A 166 12.55 28.82 20.72
C THR A 166 12.59 27.31 20.83
N THR A 167 11.49 26.76 21.33
CA THR A 167 11.27 25.33 21.43
C THR A 167 10.07 24.94 20.56
N ILE A 168 10.21 23.82 19.85
CA ILE A 168 9.12 23.22 19.10
C ILE A 168 8.66 21.97 19.82
N PHE A 169 7.36 21.90 20.10
CA PHE A 169 6.75 20.84 20.87
C PHE A 169 5.84 19.96 20.01
N HIS A 170 5.86 18.66 20.30
CA HIS A 170 4.75 17.78 20.00
C HIS A 170 3.80 17.77 21.19
N VAL A 171 2.57 18.22 20.97
CA VAL A 171 1.58 18.40 22.04
C VAL A 171 0.26 17.76 21.67
N ASN A 172 -0.56 17.49 22.69
CA ASN A 172 -1.98 17.30 22.48
C ASN A 172 -2.58 18.66 22.11
N GLY A 173 -3.07 18.78 20.89
CA GLY A 173 -3.62 20.02 20.35
C GLY A 173 -4.96 20.38 20.98
N THR A 174 -5.46 21.54 20.60
CA THR A 174 -6.74 22.06 21.08
C THR A 174 -7.92 21.33 20.43
N TYR A 175 -7.85 21.06 19.13
CA TYR A 175 -8.89 20.35 18.36
C TYR A 175 -8.44 18.95 17.91
N GLU A 176 -7.15 18.72 17.70
CA GLU A 176 -6.57 17.43 17.28
C GLU A 176 -5.59 16.84 18.31
N GLN A 177 -5.49 15.52 18.33
CA GLN A 177 -4.66 14.80 19.32
C GLN A 177 -3.15 15.05 19.15
N ASP A 178 -2.69 15.27 17.92
CA ASP A 178 -1.28 15.45 17.60
C ASP A 178 -1.11 16.81 16.93
N ALA A 179 -0.32 17.69 17.55
CA ALA A 179 -0.08 19.05 17.07
C ALA A 179 1.37 19.47 17.20
N MET A 180 1.80 20.35 16.30
CA MET A 180 3.12 20.98 16.33
C MET A 180 2.98 22.40 16.88
N ARG A 181 3.58 22.66 18.04
CA ARG A 181 3.60 23.99 18.65
C ARG A 181 4.96 24.63 18.50
N ILE A 182 5.02 25.79 17.85
CA ILE A 182 6.22 26.63 17.76
C ILE A 182 6.08 27.74 18.79
N GLN A 183 6.92 27.69 19.82
CA GLN A 183 6.82 28.57 20.97
C GLN A 183 8.14 29.33 21.20
N ARG A 184 8.05 30.64 21.44
CA ARG A 184 9.18 31.38 22.01
C ARG A 184 9.32 31.05 23.48
N ASN A 185 10.54 30.78 23.93
CA ASN A 185 10.79 30.43 25.33
C ASN A 185 10.50 31.67 26.17
N ALA A 186 9.86 31.48 27.33
CA ALA A 186 9.54 32.60 28.21
C ALA A 186 10.78 33.46 28.46
N THR A 187 10.63 34.79 28.49
CA THR A 187 11.71 35.79 28.61
C THR A 187 12.57 36.02 27.35
N THR A 188 12.35 35.26 26.26
CA THR A 188 13.06 35.51 25.00
C THR A 188 12.71 36.89 24.45
N THR A 189 13.73 37.68 24.14
CA THR A 189 13.58 39.05 23.61
C THR A 189 13.69 39.13 22.09
N SER A 190 14.24 38.11 21.45
CA SER A 190 14.38 38.06 20.00
C SER A 190 13.02 37.93 19.31
N THR A 191 12.74 38.85 18.40
CA THR A 191 11.58 38.87 17.49
C THR A 191 11.89 38.29 16.11
N ALA A 192 13.06 37.64 15.95
CA ALA A 192 13.45 37.04 14.69
C ALA A 192 12.36 36.09 14.16
N GLU A 193 12.04 36.24 12.88
CA GLU A 193 11.01 35.45 12.20
C GLU A 193 11.34 33.96 12.23
N HIS A 194 10.31 33.15 12.28
CA HIS A 194 10.40 31.69 12.25
C HIS A 194 9.93 31.23 10.88
N THR A 195 10.74 30.42 10.22
CA THR A 195 10.37 29.78 8.97
C THR A 195 10.28 28.29 9.22
N PHE A 196 9.17 27.68 8.80
CA PHE A 196 9.11 26.23 8.67
C PHE A 196 8.65 25.85 7.28
N VAL A 197 9.21 24.76 6.77
CA VAL A 197 9.00 24.32 5.39
C VAL A 197 8.67 22.86 5.33
N ILE A 198 7.67 22.51 4.54
CA ILE A 198 7.32 21.15 4.19
C ILE A 198 7.73 20.94 2.73
N ASN A 199 8.67 20.02 2.51
CA ASN A 199 9.14 19.66 1.18
C ASN A 199 8.47 18.38 0.71
N LEU A 200 8.03 18.38 -0.54
CA LEU A 200 7.55 17.18 -1.21
C LEU A 200 8.55 16.74 -2.26
N SER A 201 8.92 15.46 -2.22
CA SER A 201 9.74 14.84 -3.26
C SER A 201 8.99 14.82 -4.59
N PHE A 202 9.70 14.56 -5.70
CA PHE A 202 9.06 14.42 -7.01
C PHE A 202 7.94 13.37 -6.98
N ASP A 203 8.20 12.22 -6.35
CA ASP A 203 7.21 11.14 -6.24
C ASP A 203 5.99 11.49 -5.40
N GLU A 204 6.14 12.39 -4.43
CA GLU A 204 5.05 12.89 -3.60
C GLU A 204 4.27 14.01 -4.30
N ALA A 205 4.92 14.81 -5.14
CA ALA A 205 4.33 15.97 -5.81
C ALA A 205 3.82 15.67 -7.23
N LYS A 206 4.17 14.54 -7.83
CA LYS A 206 3.90 14.25 -9.27
C LYS A 206 2.44 14.39 -9.70
N TYR A 207 1.50 14.16 -8.80
CA TYR A 207 0.06 14.27 -9.07
C TYR A 207 -0.46 15.71 -9.01
N LEU A 208 0.30 16.62 -8.39
CA LEU A 208 -0.06 18.03 -8.26
C LEU A 208 0.31 18.85 -9.51
N PHE A 209 1.38 18.48 -10.21
CA PHE A 209 1.91 19.26 -11.33
C PHE A 209 0.90 19.40 -12.48
N GLY A 210 0.73 20.63 -12.97
CA GLY A 210 -0.22 20.97 -14.04
C GLY A 210 -1.66 21.16 -13.56
N ASN A 211 -1.94 21.06 -12.26
CA ASN A 211 -3.28 21.12 -11.71
C ASN A 211 -3.50 22.33 -10.79
N THR A 212 -4.77 22.64 -10.52
CA THR A 212 -5.14 23.55 -9.43
C THR A 212 -5.08 22.79 -8.12
N CYS A 213 -4.43 23.40 -7.13
CA CYS A 213 -4.23 22.82 -5.81
C CYS A 213 -4.78 23.76 -4.72
N CYS A 214 -5.11 23.16 -3.59
CA CYS A 214 -5.56 23.85 -2.39
C CYS A 214 -4.69 23.40 -1.22
N LEU A 215 -3.92 24.34 -0.68
CA LEU A 215 -3.30 24.20 0.64
C LEU A 215 -4.32 24.67 1.69
N ALA A 216 -4.58 23.88 2.70
CA ALA A 216 -5.37 24.29 3.84
C ALA A 216 -4.69 23.91 5.15
N TRP A 217 -4.86 24.73 6.18
CA TRP A 217 -4.34 24.46 7.51
C TRP A 217 -5.25 25.06 8.56
N TYR A 218 -5.20 24.49 9.76
CA TYR A 218 -5.91 25.00 10.92
C TYR A 218 -4.96 25.00 12.11
N MET A 219 -5.16 25.99 12.96
CA MET A 219 -4.18 26.37 13.96
C MET A 219 -4.85 27.06 15.14
N PHE A 220 -4.18 27.00 16.28
CA PHE A 220 -4.54 27.72 17.49
C PHE A 220 -3.41 28.70 17.86
N LYS A 221 -3.79 29.91 18.31
CA LYS A 221 -2.83 30.90 18.81
C LYS A 221 -2.87 31.00 20.33
N GLY A 222 -1.69 31.04 20.95
CA GLY A 222 -1.58 31.24 22.40
C GLY A 222 -2.07 32.63 22.85
N SER A 223 -2.38 32.77 24.13
CA SER A 223 -2.92 34.01 24.70
C SER A 223 -1.96 35.20 24.59
N ASP A 224 -0.66 34.93 24.60
CA ASP A 224 0.37 35.97 24.59
C ASP A 224 0.83 36.29 23.17
N TYR A 225 0.36 35.55 22.16
CA TYR A 225 0.73 35.75 20.76
C TYR A 225 0.01 36.97 20.16
N GLN A 226 0.78 38.00 19.78
CA GLN A 226 0.27 39.29 19.32
C GLN A 226 0.47 39.60 17.84
N ALA A 227 1.25 38.81 17.10
CA ALA A 227 1.44 39.08 15.68
C ALA A 227 0.12 38.91 14.91
N THR A 228 -0.10 39.78 13.92
CA THR A 228 -1.38 39.89 13.22
C THR A 228 -1.45 39.02 11.99
N ASP A 229 -0.31 38.68 11.39
CA ASP A 229 -0.24 38.00 10.11
C ASP A 229 0.75 36.83 10.11
N ILE A 230 0.45 35.82 9.29
CA ILE A 230 1.36 34.76 8.88
C ILE A 230 1.48 34.80 7.36
N ASN A 231 2.71 34.75 6.85
CA ASN A 231 2.94 34.69 5.42
C ASN A 231 3.06 33.23 4.99
N VAL A 232 2.31 32.85 3.96
CA VAL A 232 2.34 31.50 3.39
C VAL A 232 2.75 31.56 1.93
N LYS A 233 3.75 30.75 1.57
CA LYS A 233 4.32 30.68 0.22
C LYS A 233 4.31 29.26 -0.30
N ILE A 234 3.99 29.15 -1.58
CA ILE A 234 4.22 27.96 -2.39
C ILE A 234 5.41 28.22 -3.29
N LEU A 235 6.42 27.36 -3.17
CA LEU A 235 7.69 27.47 -3.89
C LEU A 235 7.83 26.27 -4.82
N GLY A 236 8.29 26.50 -6.05
CA GLY A 236 8.56 25.48 -7.05
C GLY A 236 10.03 25.45 -7.44
N SER A 237 10.53 24.27 -7.80
CA SER A 237 11.87 24.03 -8.34
C SER A 237 11.80 23.13 -9.56
N ASP A 238 12.64 23.42 -10.56
CA ASP A 238 12.84 22.60 -11.76
C ASP A 238 13.93 21.52 -11.56
N GLU A 239 14.57 21.54 -10.40
CA GLU A 239 15.58 20.56 -10.01
C GLU A 239 15.00 19.55 -9.01
N LEU A 240 15.45 18.30 -9.14
CA LEU A 240 15.02 17.19 -8.30
C LEU A 240 15.66 17.25 -6.93
N GLU A 241 14.85 16.99 -5.89
CA GLU A 241 15.27 16.78 -4.49
C GLU A 241 16.27 17.83 -3.97
N GLN A 242 16.00 19.12 -4.21
CA GLN A 242 16.83 20.20 -3.73
C GLN A 242 16.64 20.42 -2.22
N PRO A 243 17.74 20.64 -1.47
CA PRO A 243 17.68 21.13 -0.11
C PRO A 243 17.44 22.65 -0.05
N ILE A 244 16.65 23.07 0.92
CA ILE A 244 16.53 24.43 1.44
C ILE A 244 17.75 24.74 2.31
N LEU A 245 18.75 25.39 1.74
CA LEU A 245 19.93 25.80 2.52
C LEU A 245 19.82 27.24 3.04
N ARG A 246 18.91 28.06 2.49
CA ARG A 246 18.86 29.49 2.79
C ARG A 246 17.98 29.82 4.00
N PRO A 247 18.36 30.80 4.86
CA PRO A 247 17.59 31.18 6.05
C PRO A 247 16.16 31.68 5.76
N ASP A 248 15.92 32.17 4.54
CA ASP A 248 14.61 32.64 4.04
C ASP A 248 13.69 31.51 3.58
N GLY A 249 14.09 30.25 3.78
CA GLY A 249 13.31 29.09 3.38
C GLY A 249 13.36 28.77 1.89
N LEU A 250 14.29 29.39 1.14
CA LEU A 250 14.47 29.11 -0.29
C LEU A 250 15.49 28.00 -0.56
N TYR A 251 15.32 27.30 -1.68
CA TYR A 251 16.27 26.30 -2.17
C TYR A 251 17.65 26.92 -2.46
N SER A 252 18.69 26.09 -2.40
CA SER A 252 20.07 26.53 -2.66
C SER A 252 20.25 27.06 -4.09
N ASN A 253 19.50 26.50 -5.05
CA ASN A 253 19.33 26.99 -6.40
C ASN A 253 18.02 27.81 -6.50
N SER A 254 17.99 28.82 -7.36
CA SER A 254 16.88 29.81 -7.41
C SER A 254 15.53 29.13 -7.60
N ASN A 255 14.68 29.21 -6.58
CA ASN A 255 13.31 28.72 -6.62
C ASN A 255 12.34 29.79 -7.13
N THR A 256 11.20 29.35 -7.65
CA THR A 256 10.15 30.25 -8.14
C THR A 256 9.02 30.33 -7.11
N VAL A 257 8.63 31.54 -6.73
CA VAL A 257 7.43 31.76 -5.90
C VAL A 257 6.20 31.61 -6.79
N ILE A 258 5.45 30.52 -6.57
CA ILE A 258 4.21 30.23 -7.31
C ILE A 258 3.07 31.10 -6.77
N LYS A 259 2.98 31.18 -5.44
CA LYS A 259 1.96 31.93 -4.72
C LYS A 259 2.51 32.39 -3.37
N SER A 260 2.16 33.59 -2.96
CA SER A 260 2.49 34.18 -1.66
C SER A 260 1.30 34.98 -1.18
N GLU A 261 0.86 34.77 0.06
CA GLU A 261 -0.29 35.48 0.63
C GLU A 261 -0.13 35.61 2.15
N ASP A 262 -0.56 36.76 2.67
CA ASP A 262 -0.58 37.04 4.11
C ASP A 262 -1.98 36.75 4.65
N PHE A 263 -2.03 35.98 5.74
CA PHE A 263 -3.27 35.59 6.39
C PHE A 263 -3.35 36.21 7.77
N ASN A 264 -4.47 36.84 8.08
CA ASN A 264 -4.73 37.33 9.43
C ASN A 264 -4.82 36.16 10.40
N ILE A 265 -4.06 36.23 11.49
CA ILE A 265 -3.97 35.14 12.46
C ILE A 265 -5.20 35.15 13.35
N GLU A 266 -5.90 34.03 13.35
CA GLU A 266 -6.99 33.70 14.26
C GLU A 266 -6.98 32.18 14.51
N SER A 267 -7.52 31.76 15.66
CA SER A 267 -7.68 30.33 15.94
C SER A 267 -8.80 29.78 15.05
N ARG A 268 -8.49 28.75 14.27
CA ARG A 268 -9.41 28.07 13.35
C ARG A 268 -9.35 26.58 13.59
N ASP A 269 -10.50 25.92 13.50
CA ASP A 269 -10.62 24.46 13.54
C ASP A 269 -10.65 23.85 12.13
N GLN A 270 -10.84 22.54 12.07
CA GLN A 270 -10.89 21.78 10.81
C GLN A 270 -12.15 22.08 9.97
N ASP A 271 -13.22 22.63 10.55
CA ASP A 271 -14.46 22.92 9.83
C ASP A 271 -14.40 24.27 9.09
N ASN A 272 -13.57 25.20 9.59
CA ASN A 272 -13.30 26.47 8.94
C ASN A 272 -11.78 26.76 8.88
N PRO A 273 -10.99 26.02 8.10
CA PRO A 273 -9.54 26.21 8.04
C PRO A 273 -9.16 27.47 7.25
N PHE A 274 -7.89 27.86 7.34
CA PHE A 274 -7.30 28.72 6.32
C PHE A 274 -7.15 27.93 5.01
N SER A 275 -7.25 28.62 3.87
CA SER A 275 -7.03 27.98 2.58
C SER A 275 -6.37 28.93 1.58
N LEU A 276 -5.49 28.37 0.77
CA LEU A 276 -4.75 29.03 -0.29
C LEU A 276 -4.87 28.19 -1.56
N VAL A 277 -5.58 28.73 -2.55
CA VAL A 277 -5.78 28.08 -3.86
C VAL A 277 -4.78 28.65 -4.86
N PHE A 278 -4.14 27.78 -5.62
CA PHE A 278 -3.13 28.15 -6.60
C PHE A 278 -3.09 27.16 -7.77
N ALA A 279 -2.59 27.60 -8.93
CA ALA A 279 -2.30 26.73 -10.06
C ALA A 279 -0.82 26.33 -10.01
N LEU A 280 -0.53 25.03 -10.07
CA LEU A 280 0.82 24.51 -10.06
C LEU A 280 1.29 24.23 -11.49
N PRO A 281 2.33 24.91 -12.02
CA PRO A 281 2.87 24.62 -13.34
C PRO A 281 3.39 23.18 -13.49
N SER A 282 3.32 22.65 -14.71
CA SER A 282 3.69 21.25 -15.00
C SER A 282 5.19 20.98 -15.16
N HIS A 283 6.01 22.02 -15.26
CA HIS A 283 7.46 21.89 -15.49
C HIS A 283 8.26 21.72 -14.18
N PHE A 284 7.69 22.10 -13.04
CA PHE A 284 8.33 21.90 -11.75
C PHE A 284 8.47 20.41 -11.44
N THR A 285 9.55 20.07 -10.76
CA THR A 285 9.87 18.70 -10.31
C THR A 285 9.84 18.57 -8.79
N GLN A 286 9.81 19.69 -8.05
CA GLN A 286 9.71 19.70 -6.60
C GLN A 286 8.89 20.90 -6.13
N ILE A 287 8.22 20.76 -4.99
CA ILE A 287 7.49 21.86 -4.34
C ILE A 287 7.76 21.92 -2.84
N ALA A 288 7.73 23.16 -2.32
CA ALA A 288 7.80 23.47 -0.91
C ALA A 288 6.59 24.31 -0.49
N VAL A 289 6.09 24.01 0.71
CA VAL A 289 5.14 24.86 1.44
C VAL A 289 5.90 25.54 2.56
N LEU A 290 6.05 26.87 2.47
CA LEU A 290 6.77 27.69 3.43
C LEU A 290 5.78 28.53 4.24
N PHE A 291 5.92 28.48 5.57
CA PHE A 291 5.23 29.36 6.50
C PHE A 291 6.26 30.26 7.17
N THR A 292 6.01 31.57 7.15
CA THR A 292 6.81 32.57 7.87
C THR A 292 5.97 33.17 8.99
N ILE A 293 6.35 32.85 10.22
CA ILE A 293 5.69 33.27 11.45
C ILE A 293 6.49 34.43 12.05
N LYS A 294 5.79 35.52 12.35
CA LYS A 294 6.37 36.69 12.99
C LYS A 294 6.04 36.68 14.48
N PHE A 295 6.96 37.16 15.29
CA PHE A 295 6.69 37.46 16.70
C PHE A 295 7.01 38.92 16.95
N ILE A 296 6.08 39.66 17.54
CA ILE A 296 6.23 41.11 17.72
C ILE A 296 6.45 41.54 19.17
N ASN A 297 6.20 40.67 20.16
CA ASN A 297 6.39 41.07 21.56
C ASN A 297 7.87 41.23 21.86
N GLU A 298 8.22 42.34 22.51
CA GLU A 298 9.58 42.63 22.99
C GLU A 298 10.09 41.58 23.97
N VAL A 299 9.18 40.98 24.77
CA VAL A 299 9.49 39.87 25.69
C VAL A 299 8.42 38.79 25.53
N ALA A 300 8.84 37.56 25.27
CA ALA A 300 7.93 36.43 25.14
C ALA A 300 7.31 36.04 26.49
N GLY A 301 5.97 35.97 26.52
CA GLY A 301 5.21 35.37 27.61
C GLY A 301 5.26 33.84 27.60
N ALA A 302 4.66 33.21 28.61
CA ALA A 302 4.64 31.75 28.71
C ALA A 302 3.75 31.08 27.65
N ASN A 303 2.80 31.82 27.06
CA ASN A 303 1.87 31.33 26.04
C ASN A 303 2.07 32.05 24.70
N ASP A 304 3.31 32.44 24.39
CA ASP A 304 3.65 33.09 23.12
C ASP A 304 4.01 32.04 22.05
N TYR A 305 2.96 31.46 21.46
CA TYR A 305 3.10 30.35 20.50
C TYR A 305 2.03 30.37 19.40
N LEU A 306 2.35 29.67 18.31
CA LEU A 306 1.39 29.15 17.35
C LEU A 306 1.42 27.63 17.36
N GLU A 307 0.25 27.02 17.29
CA GLU A 307 0.04 25.59 17.26
C GLU A 307 -0.65 25.19 15.96
N PHE A 308 0.04 24.39 15.15
CA PHE A 308 -0.51 23.80 13.93
C PHE A 308 -1.05 22.43 14.26
N GLU A 309 -2.31 22.21 13.92
CA GLU A 309 -3.02 20.97 14.25
C GLU A 309 -3.32 20.13 13.01
N GLY A 310 -3.28 20.76 11.84
CA GLY A 310 -3.27 20.04 10.58
C GLY A 310 -2.94 20.95 9.42
N ILE A 311 -2.25 20.37 8.44
CA ILE A 311 -1.86 21.00 7.18
C ILE A 311 -2.17 20.00 6.07
N GLN A 312 -2.83 20.43 5.01
CA GLN A 312 -3.16 19.56 3.90
C GLN A 312 -2.96 20.24 2.57
N LEU A 313 -2.50 19.47 1.59
CA LEU A 313 -2.34 19.88 0.21
C LEU A 313 -3.10 18.90 -0.68
N THR A 314 -4.06 19.39 -1.44
CA THR A 314 -4.93 18.56 -2.29
C THR A 314 -5.00 19.11 -3.71
N GLN A 315 -5.26 18.25 -4.68
CA GLN A 315 -5.45 18.61 -6.09
C GLN A 315 -6.90 19.07 -6.33
N THR A 316 -7.32 20.11 -5.62
CA THR A 316 -8.66 20.69 -5.70
C THR A 316 -8.61 22.21 -5.71
N ASN A 317 -9.71 22.86 -6.08
CA ASN A 317 -9.84 24.32 -6.06
C ASN A 317 -10.47 24.86 -4.78
N LYS A 318 -10.67 24.02 -3.75
CA LYS A 318 -11.31 24.40 -2.48
C LYS A 318 -10.88 23.45 -1.38
N TYR A 319 -11.03 23.84 -0.13
CA TYR A 319 -10.84 22.90 0.97
C TYR A 319 -11.81 21.73 0.87
N VAL A 320 -11.27 20.51 0.97
CA VAL A 320 -12.02 19.27 1.11
C VAL A 320 -11.44 18.54 2.30
N ARG A 321 -12.31 18.06 3.19
CA ARG A 321 -11.89 17.24 4.32
C ARG A 321 -11.46 15.87 3.81
N THR A 322 -10.17 15.56 3.93
CA THR A 322 -9.59 14.32 3.41
C THR A 322 -9.42 13.27 4.51
N LEU A 323 -9.41 11.99 4.15
CA LEU A 323 -9.05 10.92 5.07
C LEU A 323 -7.58 11.03 5.45
N LYS A 324 -7.27 10.86 6.75
CA LYS A 324 -5.89 10.83 7.25
C LYS A 324 -5.16 9.62 6.66
N LEU A 325 -3.91 9.81 6.22
CA LEU A 325 -3.06 8.70 5.79
C LEU A 325 -2.86 7.69 6.93
N GLN A 326 -2.68 6.42 6.58
CA GLN A 326 -2.42 5.38 7.58
C GLN A 326 -1.10 5.66 8.29
N LYS A 327 -1.09 5.57 9.63
CA LYS A 327 0.07 5.88 10.47
C LYS A 327 1.35 5.16 10.03
N TYR A 328 1.23 3.93 9.54
CA TYR A 328 2.36 3.16 9.01
C TYR A 328 3.05 3.85 7.82
N ASP A 329 2.29 4.32 6.83
CA ASP A 329 2.83 4.98 5.63
C ASP A 329 3.52 6.30 5.99
N ILE A 330 2.94 7.03 6.95
CA ILE A 330 3.51 8.26 7.50
C ILE A 330 4.86 7.95 8.15
N MET A 331 4.95 6.91 8.99
CA MET A 331 6.19 6.54 9.67
C MET A 331 7.27 6.06 8.70
N GLN A 332 6.91 5.32 7.66
CA GLN A 332 7.84 4.91 6.60
C GLN A 332 8.44 6.13 5.88
N LYS A 333 7.61 7.10 5.50
CA LYS A 333 8.06 8.36 4.86
C LYS A 333 8.84 9.27 5.80
N ALA A 334 8.58 9.21 7.10
CA ALA A 334 9.41 9.89 8.09
C ALA A 334 10.81 9.24 8.13
N LEU A 335 10.88 7.90 8.10
CA LEU A 335 12.14 7.16 8.20
C LEU A 335 13.03 7.36 6.98
N SER A 336 12.51 7.69 5.80
CA SER A 336 13.37 8.06 4.67
C SER A 336 14.05 9.45 4.82
N ARG A 337 13.74 10.19 5.90
CA ARG A 337 14.27 11.55 6.15
C ARG A 337 14.99 11.68 7.48
N TYR A 338 14.59 10.95 8.51
CA TYR A 338 15.28 10.97 9.79
C TYR A 338 15.30 9.57 10.40
N GLN A 339 16.48 9.12 10.80
CA GLN A 339 16.68 7.86 11.49
C GLN A 339 17.71 8.06 12.59
N THR A 340 17.55 7.34 13.69
CA THR A 340 18.47 7.46 14.82
C THR A 340 18.35 6.23 15.71
N THR A 341 19.38 6.04 16.52
CA THR A 341 19.45 4.98 17.53
C THR A 341 18.98 5.40 18.90
N TYR A 342 18.78 6.71 19.12
CA TYR A 342 18.29 7.19 20.39
C TYR A 342 16.87 6.66 20.68
N PRO A 343 16.54 6.37 21.95
CA PRO A 343 15.21 5.90 22.31
C PRO A 343 14.18 7.01 22.11
N TYR A 344 12.90 6.64 22.02
CA TYR A 344 11.82 7.61 21.86
C TYR A 344 11.80 8.64 23.00
N GLY A 345 11.63 9.93 22.66
CA GLY A 345 11.59 11.03 23.62
C GLY A 345 12.96 11.50 24.13
N ALA A 346 14.05 10.81 23.81
CA ALA A 346 15.39 11.26 24.17
C ALA A 346 15.94 12.24 23.11
N PRO A 347 16.37 13.46 23.51
CA PRO A 347 17.07 14.35 22.59
C PRO A 347 18.42 13.77 22.14
N ARG A 348 18.84 14.15 20.94
CA ARG A 348 20.20 13.94 20.46
C ARG A 348 21.22 14.50 21.46
N GLY A 349 22.25 13.72 21.78
CA GLY A 349 23.30 14.11 22.73
C GLY A 349 23.01 13.77 24.19
N VAL A 350 21.84 13.18 24.51
CA VAL A 350 21.58 12.66 25.86
C VAL A 350 22.55 11.54 26.23
N GLN A 351 22.98 11.53 27.48
CA GLN A 351 23.82 10.49 28.05
C GLN A 351 22.95 9.26 28.38
N THR A 352 22.93 8.29 27.46
CA THR A 352 22.24 7.01 27.62
C THR A 352 22.95 5.95 26.79
N GLU A 353 23.02 4.71 27.27
CA GLU A 353 23.50 3.56 26.49
C GLU A 353 22.34 2.84 25.79
N GLN A 354 21.08 3.17 26.12
CA GLN A 354 19.91 2.51 25.56
C GLN A 354 19.77 2.85 24.07
N GLY A 355 19.80 1.82 23.23
CA GLY A 355 19.68 1.97 21.77
C GLY A 355 21.02 2.19 21.06
N ALA A 356 22.12 2.39 21.80
CA ALA A 356 23.45 2.50 21.20
C ALA A 356 23.81 1.21 20.44
N ILE A 357 24.37 1.37 19.25
CA ILE A 357 24.90 0.24 18.49
C ILE A 357 26.29 -0.12 19.03
N GLN A 358 26.67 -1.38 18.88
CA GLN A 358 27.93 -1.90 19.40
C GLN A 358 28.66 -2.75 18.38
N MET A 359 29.98 -2.79 18.51
CA MET A 359 30.84 -3.72 17.79
C MET A 359 32.13 -4.00 18.55
N ILE A 360 32.76 -5.13 18.25
CA ILE A 360 34.01 -5.58 18.87
C ILE A 360 35.15 -5.32 17.90
N ALA A 361 36.24 -4.74 18.38
CA ALA A 361 37.47 -4.60 17.59
C ALA A 361 38.12 -5.96 17.33
N LEU A 362 38.42 -6.25 16.07
CA LEU A 362 39.03 -7.52 15.66
C LEU A 362 40.53 -7.55 15.88
N ASN A 363 41.17 -6.39 15.87
CA ASN A 363 42.61 -6.22 16.03
C ASN A 363 42.92 -4.87 16.68
N SER A 364 44.19 -4.65 17.02
CA SER A 364 44.66 -3.38 17.58
C SER A 364 45.29 -2.52 16.49
N ASN A 365 44.47 -1.73 15.79
CA ASN A 365 44.91 -0.83 14.71
C ASN A 365 44.30 0.56 14.86
N ILE A 366 44.92 1.58 14.25
CA ILE A 366 44.43 2.97 14.25
C ILE A 366 43.24 3.15 13.29
N ASN A 367 43.28 2.46 12.15
CA ASN A 367 42.20 2.46 11.17
C ASN A 367 41.75 1.03 10.93
N TRP A 368 40.46 0.83 10.68
CA TRP A 368 39.87 -0.47 10.34
C TRP A 368 40.08 -1.57 11.39
N ALA A 369 40.29 -1.20 12.66
CA ALA A 369 40.23 -2.17 13.75
C ALA A 369 38.83 -2.78 13.89
N PHE A 370 37.83 -2.01 13.48
CA PHE A 370 36.46 -2.42 13.26
C PHE A 370 35.82 -1.56 12.15
N ALA A 371 34.72 -2.03 11.57
CA ALA A 371 33.94 -1.30 10.55
C ALA A 371 32.43 -1.37 10.88
N GLN A 372 31.90 -0.28 11.46
CA GLN A 372 30.53 -0.22 11.94
C GLN A 372 29.64 0.08 10.75
N ASN A 373 29.02 -0.96 10.21
CA ASN A 373 28.09 -0.82 9.11
C ASN A 373 26.70 -0.50 9.67
N ILE A 374 26.14 0.64 9.25
CA ILE A 374 24.79 1.06 9.56
C ILE A 374 24.02 1.05 8.25
N LYS A 375 22.96 0.26 8.20
CA LYS A 375 22.03 0.23 7.08
C LYS A 375 20.83 1.12 7.40
N PHE A 376 20.50 2.06 6.52
CA PHE A 376 19.27 2.81 6.61
C PHE A 376 18.11 1.96 6.06
N SER A 377 17.01 1.89 6.82
CA SER A 377 15.85 1.09 6.44
C SER A 377 14.55 1.78 6.87
N PRO A 378 13.77 2.35 5.93
CA PRO A 378 14.00 2.45 4.48
C PRO A 378 15.27 3.25 4.11
N VAL A 379 15.67 3.15 2.84
CA VAL A 379 16.74 3.98 2.26
C VAL A 379 16.34 5.45 2.38
N MET A 380 17.32 6.33 2.67
CA MET A 380 17.09 7.77 2.78
C MET A 380 16.82 8.38 1.40
N LEU A 381 16.07 9.48 1.33
CA LEU A 381 15.76 10.14 0.05
C LEU A 381 17.00 10.65 -0.70
N MET A 382 18.00 11.10 0.05
CA MET A 382 19.31 11.53 -0.42
C MET A 382 20.35 11.24 0.67
N ALA A 383 21.64 11.35 0.34
CA ALA A 383 22.72 11.25 1.32
C ALA A 383 22.45 12.22 2.49
N PRO A 384 22.22 11.70 3.72
CA PRO A 384 21.82 12.54 4.84
C PRO A 384 23.03 13.27 5.43
N GLN A 385 22.78 14.25 6.30
CA GLN A 385 23.76 14.60 7.31
C GLN A 385 23.82 13.48 8.34
N PHE A 386 25.02 12.96 8.58
CA PHE A 386 25.25 11.88 9.52
C PHE A 386 26.10 12.34 10.69
N LEU A 387 25.65 12.02 11.89
CA LEU A 387 26.37 12.25 13.13
C LEU A 387 26.38 10.97 13.96
N PHE A 388 27.49 10.71 14.64
CA PHE A 388 27.55 9.72 15.72
C PHE A 388 28.18 10.32 16.97
N GLN A 389 27.80 9.81 18.13
CA GLN A 389 28.15 10.37 19.44
C GLN A 389 28.44 9.27 20.45
N SER A 390 29.28 9.61 21.44
CA SER A 390 29.50 8.74 22.60
C SER A 390 28.21 8.63 23.43
N PRO A 391 27.78 7.42 23.83
CA PRO A 391 26.59 7.22 24.66
C PRO A 391 26.70 7.81 26.06
N THR A 392 27.89 7.96 26.63
CA THR A 392 28.08 8.42 28.02
C THR A 392 28.43 9.90 28.14
N SER A 393 28.91 10.53 27.08
CA SER A 393 29.27 11.95 27.11
C SER A 393 28.49 12.82 26.11
N GLY A 394 27.78 12.24 25.15
CA GLY A 394 27.14 12.97 24.06
C GLY A 394 28.14 13.62 23.09
N THR A 395 29.44 13.37 23.25
CA THR A 395 30.48 14.00 22.43
C THR A 395 30.43 13.46 21.00
N GLU A 396 30.42 14.37 20.03
CA GLU A 396 30.36 14.07 18.60
C GLU A 396 31.62 13.38 18.07
N SER A 397 31.41 12.51 17.08
CA SER A 397 32.46 11.72 16.42
C SER A 397 33.28 10.88 17.39
N ARG A 398 32.63 10.31 18.41
CA ARG A 398 33.26 9.46 19.43
C ARG A 398 32.57 8.10 19.52
N PHE A 399 33.38 7.08 19.77
CA PHE A 399 32.95 5.79 20.28
C PHE A 399 33.30 5.69 21.76
N LEU A 400 32.48 4.99 22.53
CA LEU A 400 32.78 4.60 23.90
C LEU A 400 33.41 3.21 23.90
N ASP A 401 34.66 3.11 24.33
CA ASP A 401 35.26 1.84 24.74
C ASP A 401 34.68 1.44 26.10
N LYS A 402 33.71 0.54 26.07
CA LYS A 402 33.03 0.05 27.28
C LYS A 402 33.84 -1.02 28.02
N SER A 403 34.84 -1.59 27.36
CA SER A 403 35.70 -2.64 27.92
C SER A 403 36.89 -2.06 28.67
N ALA A 404 37.24 -0.79 28.45
CA ALA A 404 38.23 -0.08 29.24
C ALA A 404 37.73 0.19 30.68
N ASP A 405 38.66 0.22 31.62
CA ASP A 405 38.41 0.57 33.03
C ASP A 405 39.30 1.77 33.46
N PRO A 406 38.74 2.98 33.63
CA PRO A 406 37.35 3.34 33.38
C PRO A 406 37.02 3.39 31.87
N PRO A 407 35.74 3.35 31.47
CA PRO A 407 35.34 3.50 30.07
C PRO A 407 35.89 4.79 29.45
N ILE A 408 36.47 4.70 28.25
CA ILE A 408 37.11 5.83 27.58
C ILE A 408 36.46 6.14 26.23
N ASN A 409 36.45 7.41 25.85
CA ASN A 409 36.01 7.82 24.52
C ASN A 409 37.19 7.82 23.54
N ILE A 410 37.02 7.18 22.39
CA ILE A 410 37.96 7.23 21.28
C ILE A 410 37.35 7.92 20.06
N ASN A 411 38.19 8.50 19.21
CA ASN A 411 37.72 9.16 17.99
C ASN A 411 37.32 8.11 16.94
N GLY A 412 36.20 8.34 16.29
CA GLY A 412 35.87 7.66 15.04
C GLY A 412 36.30 8.48 13.83
N LEU A 413 36.28 7.84 12.68
CA LEU A 413 36.35 8.45 11.37
C LEU A 413 35.09 8.13 10.58
N ALA A 414 34.50 9.16 10.00
CA ALA A 414 33.37 9.02 9.09
C ALA A 414 33.89 8.90 7.66
N TYR A 415 33.64 7.78 6.97
CA TYR A 415 33.75 7.76 5.51
C TYR A 415 33.05 6.57 4.85
N ASN A 416 32.51 6.91 3.69
CA ASN A 416 31.50 6.23 2.89
C ASN A 416 30.09 6.29 3.52
N LEU A 417 29.43 7.41 3.26
CA LEU A 417 28.03 7.69 3.55
C LEU A 417 27.27 7.70 2.22
N SER A 418 26.12 7.04 2.19
CA SER A 418 25.19 7.01 1.07
C SER A 418 23.76 7.10 1.57
N GLU A 419 22.80 7.15 0.65
CA GLU A 419 21.36 7.02 0.92
C GLU A 419 21.03 5.70 1.64
N SER A 420 21.83 4.66 1.41
CA SER A 420 21.57 3.31 1.90
C SER A 420 22.18 3.01 3.27
N GLY A 421 23.12 3.84 3.73
CA GLY A 421 23.84 3.58 4.96
C GLY A 421 25.19 4.28 5.05
N VAL A 422 25.90 3.97 6.12
CA VAL A 422 27.24 4.48 6.41
C VAL A 422 28.13 3.39 7.01
N THR A 423 29.42 3.47 6.71
CA THR A 423 30.45 2.70 7.40
C THR A 423 31.28 3.65 8.26
N ILE A 424 31.35 3.39 9.58
CA ILE A 424 32.18 4.16 10.50
C ILE A 424 33.37 3.30 10.90
N THR A 425 34.58 3.86 10.88
CA THR A 425 35.79 3.18 11.34
C THR A 425 36.43 3.96 12.48
N ASN A 426 37.40 3.37 13.18
CA ASN A 426 38.19 4.09 14.16
C ASN A 426 39.28 4.94 13.48
N SER A 427 39.67 6.02 14.16
CA SER A 427 40.79 6.91 13.76
C SER A 427 41.89 7.00 14.80
N VAL A 428 41.73 6.24 15.89
CA VAL A 428 42.63 6.11 17.03
C VAL A 428 42.76 4.62 17.30
N ALA A 429 43.93 4.19 17.79
CA ALA A 429 44.20 2.80 18.13
C ALA A 429 43.08 2.21 19.00
N ALA A 430 42.43 1.17 18.51
CA ALA A 430 41.53 0.34 19.30
C ALA A 430 42.30 -0.83 19.93
N VAL A 431 41.68 -1.52 20.89
CA VAL A 431 42.24 -2.72 21.52
C VAL A 431 41.44 -3.93 21.05
N ALA A 432 42.15 -4.95 20.55
CA ALA A 432 41.52 -6.20 20.12
C ALA A 432 40.64 -6.80 21.23
N GLY A 433 39.41 -7.21 20.88
CA GLY A 433 38.45 -7.79 21.81
C GLY A 433 37.66 -6.77 22.64
N HIS A 434 37.99 -5.48 22.60
CA HIS A 434 37.20 -4.45 23.28
C HIS A 434 35.90 -4.14 22.54
N ARG A 435 34.87 -3.77 23.31
CA ARG A 435 33.56 -3.40 22.82
C ARG A 435 33.42 -1.88 22.72
N TYR A 436 33.10 -1.42 21.52
CA TYR A 436 32.91 -0.01 21.17
C TYR A 436 31.43 0.27 20.91
N LEU A 437 30.89 1.34 21.50
CA LEU A 437 29.50 1.77 21.33
C LEU A 437 29.41 3.18 20.76
N CYS A 438 28.38 3.44 19.97
CA CYS A 438 27.97 4.80 19.64
C CYS A 438 26.46 4.92 19.45
N HIS A 439 25.95 6.13 19.65
CA HIS A 439 24.70 6.55 19.06
C HIS A 439 24.98 7.18 17.69
N TRP A 440 23.98 7.15 16.82
CA TRP A 440 23.99 7.84 15.55
C TRP A 440 22.64 8.44 15.22
N THR A 441 22.68 9.49 14.42
CA THR A 441 21.54 10.19 13.84
C THR A 441 21.86 10.49 12.39
N ALA A 442 20.95 10.11 11.50
CA ALA A 442 20.98 10.44 10.09
C ALA A 442 19.76 11.33 9.79
N GLN A 443 19.99 12.53 9.29
CA GLN A 443 18.94 13.48 8.97
C GLN A 443 19.12 14.03 7.55
N VAL A 444 18.07 13.93 6.73
CA VAL A 444 17.94 14.72 5.51
C VAL A 444 17.40 16.07 5.97
N ILE A 445 18.29 17.05 6.04
CA ILE A 445 17.87 18.45 6.09
C ILE A 445 17.63 18.85 4.64
N PHE A 446 16.35 19.07 4.31
CA PHE A 446 16.03 19.87 3.15
C PHE A 446 16.37 21.31 3.51
#